data_AF-A3MVL8-F1
#
_entry.id   AF-A3MVL8-F1
#
_cell.length_a   1.000
_cell.length_b   1.000
_cell.length_c   1.000
_cell.angle_alpha   90.00
_cell.angle_beta   90.00
_cell.angle_gamma   90.00
#
_symmetry.space_group_name_H-M   'P 1'
#
loop_
_entity.id
_entity.type
_entity.pdbx_description
1 polymer ?
#
loop_
_entity_poly.entity_id
_entity_poly.type
_entity_poly.pdbx_seq_one_letter_code
_entity_poly.pdbx_strand_id
1 'polypeptide(L)'
;MRGWIAIAVIPAIAVAAILAYLALHPPAPAPPPKIVVATLDFVIQSPDAGALAQRLVELSQRGDVAGVVLVINSPGGTVSDTEALYATLRGLGKPKYAVVYGLAASGAYYVAAAADKIYATPSSWVGSIGVIAVIWPDEYLYDAPDYVYTTGPLKYYGMDLTSFYNAVEEVRNNFVKAVAEGRRGRLRVNATELETAALYTASQALEMGLVDKIGGVPDAVRDMAQELGLREYQVEYLKPLNATQGPASQRASLSALLNSTPLPIFYMWPPALQIDIRQQQASLPAVSEVPAGRRYVVLDAAHSNVVPKGFLEVLRAELAKRGYALVAAATEDRLAALLSNATALVVANPATPFSPTAVKAVLNATKRGVKVAYFYDVRASGIVTIGGTAYIAPYGAVAAPDTLPMYFNMSGLRAVYNYTTGATAFDQNWQIVAVEARGNWTLLSGAARLVLFSPSAVATSAPHRLEAWAYAFGYGWGNYTIAAQVGNFLFVGAVRSFTPYFIQLGDNHKFFSNVVDWLTSQ
;
A
#
# COMPACT_ATOMS: atom_id res chain seq x y z
N MET A 1 -91.69 -23.56 1.19
CA MET A 1 -90.45 -24.00 1.88
C MET A 1 -89.56 -24.96 1.06
N ARG A 2 -89.81 -25.25 -0.24
CA ARG A 2 -89.02 -26.25 -1.00
C ARG A 2 -87.89 -25.68 -1.89
N GLY A 3 -87.82 -24.36 -2.11
CA GLY A 3 -86.82 -23.73 -3.01
C GLY A 3 -85.47 -23.38 -2.37
N TRP A 4 -85.38 -23.27 -1.05
CA TRP A 4 -84.17 -22.84 -0.35
C TRP A 4 -83.16 -23.99 -0.12
N ILE A 5 -83.64 -25.23 -0.14
CA ILE A 5 -82.79 -26.42 0.06
C ILE A 5 -81.91 -26.66 -1.17
N ALA A 6 -82.42 -26.42 -2.39
CA ALA A 6 -81.65 -26.61 -3.62
C ALA A 6 -80.50 -25.60 -3.78
N ILE A 7 -80.65 -24.38 -3.25
CA ILE A 7 -79.65 -23.31 -3.34
C ILE A 7 -78.46 -23.56 -2.39
N ALA A 8 -78.65 -24.28 -1.29
CA ALA A 8 -77.59 -24.63 -0.33
C ALA A 8 -76.90 -25.97 -0.65
N VAL A 9 -77.62 -26.93 -1.26
CA VAL A 9 -77.10 -28.28 -1.52
C VAL A 9 -76.09 -28.30 -2.68
N ILE A 10 -76.31 -27.52 -3.73
CA ILE A 10 -75.40 -27.45 -4.88
C ILE A 10 -73.99 -26.94 -4.50
N PRO A 11 -73.83 -25.81 -3.77
CA PRO A 11 -72.50 -25.38 -3.31
C PRO A 11 -71.89 -26.34 -2.30
N ALA A 12 -72.68 -27.00 -1.45
CA ALA A 12 -72.16 -28.02 -0.53
C ALA A 12 -71.60 -29.24 -1.27
N ILE A 13 -72.27 -29.70 -2.34
CA ILE A 13 -71.78 -30.79 -3.20
C ILE A 13 -70.53 -30.35 -3.97
N ALA A 14 -70.49 -29.11 -4.48
CA ALA A 14 -69.31 -28.58 -5.16
C ALA A 14 -68.10 -28.49 -4.21
N VAL A 15 -68.30 -28.01 -2.98
CA VAL A 15 -67.25 -27.98 -1.95
C VAL A 15 -66.81 -29.39 -1.58
N ALA A 16 -67.75 -30.33 -1.38
CA ALA A 16 -67.43 -31.72 -1.09
C ALA A 16 -66.66 -32.40 -2.24
N ALA A 17 -67.02 -32.11 -3.50
CA ALA A 17 -66.32 -32.60 -4.68
C ALA A 17 -64.91 -32.00 -4.80
N ILE A 18 -64.73 -30.71 -4.49
CA ILE A 18 -63.42 -30.05 -4.44
C ILE A 18 -62.55 -30.65 -3.32
N LEU A 19 -63.11 -30.85 -2.13
CA LEU A 19 -62.40 -31.47 -1.01
C LEU A 19 -62.03 -32.93 -1.31
N ALA A 20 -62.93 -33.70 -1.92
CA ALA A 20 -62.65 -35.07 -2.35
C ALA A 20 -61.58 -35.10 -3.47
N TYR A 21 -61.63 -34.15 -4.41
CA TYR A 21 -60.64 -34.01 -5.46
C TYR A 21 -59.25 -33.67 -4.89
N LEU A 22 -59.17 -32.73 -3.93
CA LEU A 22 -57.93 -32.36 -3.24
C LEU A 22 -57.40 -33.48 -2.34
N ALA A 23 -58.27 -34.31 -1.74
CA ALA A 23 -57.87 -35.47 -0.95
C ALA A 23 -57.33 -36.61 -1.81
N LEU A 24 -57.89 -36.80 -3.02
CA LEU A 24 -57.44 -37.81 -3.99
C LEU A 24 -56.23 -37.35 -4.81
N HIS A 25 -56.05 -36.03 -4.96
CA HIS A 25 -54.94 -35.40 -5.68
C HIS A 25 -54.29 -34.35 -4.76
N PRO A 26 -53.59 -34.79 -3.69
CA PRO A 26 -52.82 -33.86 -2.88
C PRO A 26 -51.88 -33.09 -3.81
N PRO A 27 -51.78 -31.75 -3.67
CA PRO A 27 -50.83 -30.98 -4.46
C PRO A 27 -49.44 -31.58 -4.26
N ALA A 28 -48.69 -31.73 -5.37
CA ALA A 28 -47.34 -32.27 -5.29
C ALA A 28 -46.56 -31.50 -4.20
N PRO A 29 -45.82 -32.19 -3.31
CA PRO A 29 -45.06 -31.51 -2.28
C PRO A 29 -44.18 -30.45 -2.94
N ALA A 30 -44.19 -29.25 -2.36
CA ALA A 30 -43.34 -28.17 -2.84
C ALA A 30 -41.90 -28.70 -2.95
N PRO A 31 -41.19 -28.40 -4.05
CA PRO A 31 -39.83 -28.88 -4.21
C PRO A 31 -38.99 -28.47 -2.99
N PRO A 32 -38.10 -29.34 -2.52
CA PRO A 32 -37.30 -29.05 -1.33
C PRO A 32 -36.48 -27.77 -1.54
N PRO A 33 -36.33 -26.95 -0.49
CA PRO A 33 -35.55 -25.73 -0.59
C PRO A 33 -34.09 -26.03 -0.94
N LYS A 34 -33.43 -25.05 -1.55
CA LYS A 34 -32.06 -25.20 -2.05
C LYS A 34 -31.06 -24.44 -1.20
N ILE A 35 -29.93 -25.07 -0.91
CA ILE A 35 -28.71 -24.39 -0.49
C ILE A 35 -27.84 -24.25 -1.73
N VAL A 36 -27.54 -23.01 -2.11
CA VAL A 36 -26.79 -22.73 -3.34
C VAL A 36 -25.32 -22.55 -3.02
N VAL A 37 -24.45 -23.20 -3.77
CA VAL A 37 -23.00 -23.06 -3.67
C VAL A 37 -22.50 -22.19 -4.81
N ALA A 38 -21.89 -21.05 -4.47
CA ALA A 38 -21.27 -20.12 -5.40
C ALA A 38 -19.75 -20.08 -5.16
N THR A 39 -18.97 -19.70 -6.19
CA THR A 39 -17.50 -19.65 -6.09
C THR A 39 -16.97 -18.22 -6.27
N LEU A 40 -16.01 -17.84 -5.43
CA LEU A 40 -15.11 -16.71 -5.58
C LEU A 40 -13.69 -17.27 -5.72
N ASP A 41 -13.30 -17.58 -6.94
CA ASP A 41 -12.10 -18.34 -7.29
C ASP A 41 -11.19 -17.59 -8.26
N PHE A 42 -11.20 -16.25 -8.18
CA PHE A 42 -10.50 -15.33 -9.06
C PHE A 42 -9.99 -14.09 -8.30
N VAL A 43 -9.09 -13.31 -8.92
CA VAL A 43 -8.68 -11.98 -8.43
C VAL A 43 -9.88 -11.05 -8.52
N ILE A 44 -10.28 -10.41 -7.42
CA ILE A 44 -11.49 -9.59 -7.34
C ILE A 44 -11.31 -8.31 -8.17
N GLN A 45 -11.67 -8.40 -9.44
CA GLN A 45 -11.65 -7.28 -10.36
C GLN A 45 -12.81 -7.42 -11.36
N SER A 46 -13.28 -6.30 -11.87
CA SER A 46 -14.23 -6.30 -13.00
C SER A 46 -13.59 -6.93 -14.26
N PRO A 47 -14.36 -7.68 -15.09
CA PRO A 47 -15.81 -7.87 -14.98
C PRO A 47 -16.26 -9.02 -14.05
N ASP A 48 -15.36 -9.93 -13.64
CA ASP A 48 -15.72 -11.15 -12.90
C ASP A 48 -16.38 -10.84 -11.55
N ALA A 49 -15.89 -9.84 -10.83
CA ALA A 49 -16.49 -9.39 -9.58
C ALA A 49 -17.94 -8.89 -9.78
N GLY A 50 -18.18 -8.10 -10.84
CA GLY A 50 -19.51 -7.63 -11.19
C GLY A 50 -20.47 -8.78 -11.53
N ALA A 51 -20.00 -9.79 -12.27
CA ALA A 51 -20.80 -10.96 -12.61
C ALA A 51 -21.16 -11.81 -11.38
N LEU A 52 -20.23 -11.97 -10.42
CA LEU A 52 -20.54 -12.64 -9.15
C LEU A 52 -21.53 -11.84 -8.32
N ALA A 53 -21.37 -10.51 -8.24
CA ALA A 53 -22.31 -9.64 -7.53
C ALA A 53 -23.73 -9.78 -8.10
N GLN A 54 -23.88 -9.75 -9.43
CA GLN A 54 -25.17 -9.95 -10.10
C GLN A 54 -25.80 -11.29 -9.73
N ARG A 55 -25.02 -12.39 -9.77
CA ARG A 55 -25.52 -13.72 -9.39
C ARG A 55 -26.00 -13.76 -7.94
N LEU A 56 -25.28 -13.14 -7.01
CA LEU A 56 -25.69 -13.05 -5.61
C LEU A 56 -27.01 -12.26 -5.47
N VAL A 57 -27.19 -11.17 -6.21
CA VAL A 57 -28.46 -10.43 -6.25
C VAL A 57 -29.60 -11.30 -6.80
N GLU A 58 -29.37 -12.04 -7.87
CA GLU A 58 -30.36 -12.98 -8.43
C GLU A 58 -30.75 -14.05 -7.39
N LEU A 59 -29.77 -14.59 -6.65
CA LEU A 59 -30.04 -15.55 -5.56
C LEU A 59 -30.88 -14.94 -4.44
N SER A 60 -30.71 -13.66 -4.11
CA SER A 60 -31.53 -12.98 -3.08
C SER A 60 -33.02 -12.95 -3.45
N GLN A 61 -33.35 -12.90 -4.74
CA GLN A 61 -34.72 -12.79 -5.25
C GLN A 61 -35.40 -14.16 -5.45
N ARG A 62 -34.62 -15.24 -5.42
CA ARG A 62 -35.13 -16.61 -5.62
C ARG A 62 -35.83 -17.14 -4.37
N GLY A 63 -37.12 -17.46 -4.51
CA GLY A 63 -37.93 -18.05 -3.43
C GLY A 63 -37.56 -19.50 -3.08
N ASP A 64 -36.96 -20.23 -4.01
CA ASP A 64 -36.52 -21.63 -3.80
C ASP A 64 -35.18 -21.75 -3.05
N VAL A 65 -34.46 -20.64 -2.84
CA VAL A 65 -33.15 -20.63 -2.19
C VAL A 65 -33.29 -20.33 -0.70
N ALA A 66 -32.92 -21.30 0.15
CA ALA A 66 -32.92 -21.14 1.60
C ALA A 66 -31.63 -20.51 2.14
N GLY A 67 -30.50 -20.65 1.44
CA GLY A 67 -29.23 -20.07 1.87
C GLY A 67 -28.13 -20.25 0.83
N VAL A 68 -27.00 -19.56 1.05
CA VAL A 68 -25.87 -19.54 0.12
C VAL A 68 -24.56 -19.90 0.82
N VAL A 69 -23.79 -20.80 0.22
CA VAL A 69 -22.41 -21.09 0.62
C VAL A 69 -21.46 -20.52 -0.44
N LEU A 70 -20.65 -19.54 -0.06
CA LEU A 70 -19.63 -18.95 -0.91
C LEU A 70 -18.29 -19.66 -0.69
N VAL A 71 -17.80 -20.39 -1.69
CA VAL A 71 -16.49 -21.05 -1.68
C VAL A 71 -15.44 -20.07 -2.16
N ILE A 72 -14.40 -19.84 -1.37
CA ILE A 72 -13.41 -18.78 -1.62
C ILE A 72 -12.03 -19.39 -1.82
N ASN A 73 -11.40 -19.03 -2.94
CA ASN A 73 -9.98 -19.23 -3.22
C ASN A 73 -9.45 -18.00 -3.99
N SER A 74 -9.05 -16.95 -3.28
CA SER A 74 -8.65 -15.69 -3.92
C SER A 74 -7.60 -14.91 -3.10
N PRO A 75 -6.64 -14.25 -3.76
CA PRO A 75 -5.66 -13.37 -3.12
C PRO A 75 -6.20 -11.96 -2.82
N GLY A 76 -7.45 -11.67 -3.16
CA GLY A 76 -8.04 -10.33 -3.07
C GLY A 76 -8.14 -9.65 -4.44
N GLY A 77 -8.12 -8.31 -4.48
CA GLY A 77 -8.39 -7.55 -5.69
C GLY A 77 -8.45 -6.03 -5.51
N THR A 78 -9.17 -5.36 -6.40
CA THR A 78 -9.40 -3.90 -6.34
C THR A 78 -10.28 -3.56 -5.14
N VAL A 79 -10.12 -2.36 -4.59
CA VAL A 79 -10.90 -1.88 -3.44
C VAL A 79 -12.38 -1.84 -3.76
N SER A 80 -12.76 -1.19 -4.86
CA SER A 80 -14.15 -0.97 -5.25
C SER A 80 -14.90 -2.28 -5.56
N ASP A 81 -14.29 -3.20 -6.31
CA ASP A 81 -14.93 -4.49 -6.63
C ASP A 81 -15.12 -5.36 -5.38
N THR A 82 -14.14 -5.32 -4.46
CA THR A 82 -14.21 -6.02 -3.17
C THR A 82 -15.35 -5.47 -2.31
N GLU A 83 -15.43 -4.15 -2.15
CA GLU A 83 -16.47 -3.52 -1.33
C GLU A 83 -17.87 -3.71 -1.92
N ALA A 84 -17.99 -3.70 -3.25
CA ALA A 84 -19.24 -4.03 -3.93
C ALA A 84 -19.68 -5.48 -3.65
N LEU A 85 -18.78 -6.46 -3.72
CA LEU A 85 -19.07 -7.85 -3.37
C LEU A 85 -19.40 -8.02 -1.89
N TYR A 86 -18.66 -7.36 -1.00
CA TYR A 86 -18.93 -7.36 0.43
C TYR A 86 -20.34 -6.82 0.74
N ALA A 87 -20.69 -5.65 0.19
CA ALA A 87 -21.99 -5.04 0.37
C ALA A 87 -23.12 -5.93 -0.17
N THR A 88 -22.90 -6.54 -1.35
CA THR A 88 -23.86 -7.46 -1.98
C THR A 88 -24.09 -8.71 -1.12
N LEU A 89 -23.02 -9.34 -0.64
CA LEU A 89 -23.12 -10.54 0.20
C LEU A 89 -23.77 -10.21 1.55
N ARG A 90 -23.37 -9.09 2.18
CA ARG A 90 -23.96 -8.62 3.44
C ARG A 90 -25.46 -8.34 3.28
N GLY A 91 -25.85 -7.74 2.15
CA GLY A 91 -27.23 -7.40 1.79
C GLY A 91 -28.09 -8.56 1.26
N LEU A 92 -27.56 -9.78 1.12
CA LEU A 92 -28.24 -10.91 0.47
C LEU A 92 -29.62 -11.27 1.08
N GLY A 93 -29.88 -10.93 2.35
CA GLY A 93 -31.16 -11.21 3.01
C GLY A 93 -31.45 -12.68 3.31
N LYS A 94 -30.50 -13.59 3.03
CA LYS A 94 -30.58 -15.03 3.26
C LYS A 94 -29.37 -15.53 4.09
N PRO A 95 -29.49 -16.63 4.85
CA PRO A 95 -28.37 -17.29 5.51
C PRO A 95 -27.19 -17.49 4.55
N LYS A 96 -25.99 -17.09 4.96
CA LYS A 96 -24.82 -17.04 4.07
C LYS A 96 -23.55 -17.50 4.78
N TYR A 97 -22.95 -18.59 4.33
CA TYR A 97 -21.70 -19.11 4.89
C TYR A 97 -20.56 -18.94 3.89
N ALA A 98 -19.34 -18.76 4.37
CA ALA A 98 -18.13 -18.79 3.56
C ALA A 98 -17.34 -20.08 3.84
N VAL A 99 -16.74 -20.67 2.80
CA VAL A 99 -15.83 -21.81 2.92
C VAL A 99 -14.54 -21.47 2.20
N VAL A 100 -13.45 -21.32 2.96
CA VAL A 100 -12.12 -21.08 2.41
C VAL A 100 -11.51 -22.41 1.97
N TYR A 101 -11.17 -22.48 0.69
CA TYR A 101 -10.52 -23.62 0.04
C TYR A 101 -9.23 -23.12 -0.62
N GLY A 102 -8.11 -23.18 0.11
CA GLY A 102 -6.81 -22.69 -0.33
C GLY A 102 -6.48 -21.34 0.30
N LEU A 103 -7.04 -20.26 -0.25
CA LEU A 103 -6.70 -18.89 0.17
C LEU A 103 -7.93 -17.98 0.25
N ALA A 104 -8.09 -17.25 1.35
CA ALA A 104 -8.93 -16.06 1.39
C ALA A 104 -8.09 -14.93 1.98
N ALA A 105 -7.32 -14.26 1.13
CA ALA A 105 -6.42 -13.18 1.53
C ALA A 105 -6.98 -11.81 1.13
N SER A 106 -6.74 -10.82 1.97
CA SER A 106 -7.04 -9.41 1.74
C SER A 106 -8.49 -9.22 1.30
N GLY A 107 -8.78 -8.72 0.09
CA GLY A 107 -10.17 -8.49 -0.35
C GLY A 107 -11.06 -9.73 -0.29
N ALA A 108 -10.50 -10.93 -0.46
CA ALA A 108 -11.26 -12.17 -0.33
C ALA A 108 -11.69 -12.44 1.11
N TYR A 109 -10.83 -12.14 2.10
CA TYR A 109 -11.21 -12.21 3.50
C TYR A 109 -12.19 -11.09 3.89
N TYR A 110 -12.05 -9.90 3.28
CA TYR A 110 -13.02 -8.82 3.42
C TYR A 110 -14.41 -9.34 3.04
N VAL A 111 -14.58 -9.93 1.85
CA VAL A 111 -15.87 -10.52 1.42
C VAL A 111 -16.31 -11.64 2.37
N ALA A 112 -15.40 -12.53 2.79
CA ALA A 112 -15.71 -13.61 3.73
C ALA A 112 -16.28 -13.09 5.07
N ALA A 113 -15.82 -11.94 5.54
CA ALA A 113 -16.29 -11.32 6.78
C ALA A 113 -17.76 -10.86 6.73
N ALA A 114 -18.39 -10.78 5.55
CA ALA A 114 -19.84 -10.56 5.43
C ALA A 114 -20.68 -11.82 5.74
N ALA A 115 -20.06 -13.01 5.83
CA ALA A 115 -20.76 -14.26 6.09
C ALA A 115 -21.14 -14.44 7.56
N ASP A 116 -22.26 -15.15 7.78
CA ASP A 116 -22.76 -15.49 9.11
C ASP A 116 -21.80 -16.45 9.84
N LYS A 117 -21.21 -17.38 9.07
CA LYS A 117 -20.14 -18.29 9.49
C LYS A 117 -19.08 -18.45 8.41
N ILE A 118 -17.84 -18.66 8.83
CA ILE A 118 -16.68 -18.89 7.98
C ILE A 118 -16.05 -20.24 8.35
N TYR A 119 -15.93 -21.10 7.36
CA TYR A 119 -15.23 -22.37 7.43
C TYR A 119 -13.90 -22.26 6.68
N ALA A 120 -12.90 -23.02 7.08
CA ALA A 120 -11.66 -23.17 6.33
C ALA A 120 -11.21 -24.63 6.31
N THR A 121 -10.73 -25.12 5.17
CA THR A 121 -10.12 -26.47 5.14
C THR A 121 -8.77 -26.45 5.88
N PRO A 122 -8.27 -27.59 6.40
CA PRO A 122 -7.13 -27.61 7.33
C PRO A 122 -5.86 -26.90 6.84
N SER A 123 -5.56 -26.98 5.54
CA SER A 123 -4.36 -26.36 4.94
C SER A 123 -4.64 -25.00 4.30
N SER A 124 -5.81 -24.41 4.53
CA SER A 124 -6.16 -23.09 4.00
C SER A 124 -5.51 -21.96 4.79
N TRP A 125 -5.37 -20.82 4.11
CA TRP A 125 -4.84 -19.58 4.66
C TRP A 125 -5.86 -18.46 4.55
N VAL A 126 -5.96 -17.65 5.60
CA VAL A 126 -6.82 -16.45 5.65
C VAL A 126 -6.05 -15.25 6.19
N GLY A 127 -6.64 -14.07 6.10
CA GLY A 127 -6.06 -12.84 6.66
C GLY A 127 -5.55 -11.93 5.56
N SER A 128 -4.32 -11.44 5.68
CA SER A 128 -3.80 -10.33 4.87
C SER A 128 -4.68 -9.08 4.95
N ILE A 129 -5.17 -8.79 6.16
CA ILE A 129 -6.07 -7.66 6.44
C ILE A 129 -5.27 -6.36 6.36
N GLY A 130 -5.32 -5.72 5.20
CA GLY A 130 -4.51 -4.55 4.89
C GLY A 130 -4.70 -4.09 3.45
N VAL A 131 -4.02 -3.00 3.10
CA VAL A 131 -4.12 -2.32 1.79
C VAL A 131 -2.73 -2.14 1.21
N ILE A 132 -2.61 -2.31 -0.10
CA ILE A 132 -1.44 -1.89 -0.87
C ILE A 132 -1.84 -0.80 -1.85
N ALA A 133 -1.03 0.25 -1.95
CA ALA A 133 -1.18 1.29 -2.96
C ALA A 133 0.09 1.37 -3.82
N VAL A 134 -0.07 1.48 -5.13
CA VAL A 134 1.04 1.68 -6.06
C VAL A 134 1.10 3.16 -6.41
N ILE A 135 2.18 3.80 -5.99
CA ILE A 135 2.39 5.24 -6.18
C ILE A 135 3.67 5.40 -6.97
N TRP A 136 3.62 6.23 -8.01
CA TRP A 136 4.77 6.68 -8.77
C TRP A 136 4.99 8.17 -8.45
N PRO A 137 5.79 8.50 -7.41
CA PRO A 137 5.94 9.89 -6.99
C PRO A 137 6.45 10.77 -8.13
N ASP A 138 7.29 10.23 -9.02
CA ASP A 138 7.81 10.94 -10.18
C ASP A 138 6.71 11.41 -11.15
N GLU A 139 5.58 10.70 -11.25
CA GLU A 139 4.44 11.12 -12.08
C GLU A 139 3.68 12.31 -11.46
N TYR A 140 3.65 12.41 -10.12
CA TYR A 140 3.15 13.57 -9.36
C TYR A 140 4.16 14.73 -9.30
N LEU A 141 5.39 14.51 -9.78
CA LEU A 141 6.48 15.51 -9.75
C LEU A 141 6.62 16.29 -11.07
N TYR A 142 5.91 15.91 -12.13
CA TYR A 142 5.82 16.71 -13.36
C TYR A 142 4.60 17.62 -13.29
N ASP A 143 4.66 18.81 -13.90
CA ASP A 143 3.43 19.54 -14.20
C ASP A 143 2.59 18.71 -15.18
N ALA A 144 1.27 18.97 -15.22
CA ALA A 144 0.45 18.44 -16.30
C ALA A 144 1.16 18.75 -17.64
N PRO A 145 1.24 17.78 -18.57
CA PRO A 145 1.97 18.00 -19.83
C PRO A 145 1.51 19.29 -20.50
N ASP A 146 2.41 20.04 -21.15
CA ASP A 146 2.10 21.37 -21.71
C ASP A 146 0.91 21.40 -22.71
N TYR A 147 0.52 20.24 -23.24
CA TYR A 147 -0.65 20.07 -24.11
C TYR A 147 -1.96 19.78 -23.34
N VAL A 148 -1.94 19.77 -22.00
CA VAL A 148 -3.07 19.49 -21.12
C VAL A 148 -3.40 20.72 -20.29
N TYR A 149 -4.50 21.40 -20.64
CA TYR A 149 -5.05 22.47 -19.83
C TYR A 149 -6.01 21.91 -18.78
N THR A 150 -5.88 22.36 -17.53
CA THR A 150 -6.81 22.00 -16.46
C THR A 150 -7.38 23.22 -15.77
N THR A 151 -8.61 23.12 -15.26
CA THR A 151 -9.33 24.22 -14.60
C THR A 151 -9.05 24.31 -13.10
N GLY A 152 -8.13 23.49 -12.56
CA GLY A 152 -7.79 23.49 -11.15
C GLY A 152 -6.57 22.61 -10.84
N PRO A 153 -5.79 22.96 -9.79
CA PRO A 153 -4.48 22.36 -9.51
C PRO A 153 -4.51 20.85 -9.24
N LEU A 154 -5.66 20.32 -8.78
CA LEU A 154 -5.84 18.89 -8.50
C LEU A 154 -6.54 18.14 -9.63
N LYS A 155 -6.94 18.82 -10.72
CA LYS A 155 -7.78 18.21 -11.76
C LYS A 155 -7.06 17.11 -12.55
N TYR A 156 -5.74 17.21 -12.71
CA TYR A 156 -4.93 16.21 -13.42
C TYR A 156 -4.67 14.96 -12.58
N TYR A 157 -4.38 15.13 -11.28
CA TYR A 157 -3.99 14.05 -10.36
C TYR A 157 -5.13 13.55 -9.47
N GLY A 158 -6.28 14.23 -9.47
CA GLY A 158 -7.44 13.95 -8.62
C GLY A 158 -7.29 14.49 -7.19
N MET A 159 -6.11 14.36 -6.60
CA MET A 159 -5.77 14.83 -5.25
C MET A 159 -4.27 15.08 -5.11
N ASP A 160 -3.88 15.78 -4.05
CA ASP A 160 -2.47 15.90 -3.69
C ASP A 160 -1.97 14.59 -3.08
N LEU A 161 -0.67 14.31 -3.20
CA LEU A 161 -0.07 13.04 -2.76
C LEU A 161 -0.26 12.78 -1.25
N THR A 162 -0.29 13.83 -0.42
CA THR A 162 -0.51 13.67 1.01
C THR A 162 -1.94 13.24 1.29
N SER A 163 -2.91 13.88 0.65
CA SER A 163 -4.32 13.44 0.71
C SER A 163 -4.50 12.02 0.18
N PHE A 164 -3.73 11.61 -0.84
CA PHE A 164 -3.74 10.22 -1.33
C PHE A 164 -3.30 9.22 -0.26
N TYR A 165 -2.20 9.49 0.45
CA TYR A 165 -1.78 8.64 1.57
C TYR A 165 -2.83 8.55 2.69
N ASN A 166 -3.47 9.67 3.03
CA ASN A 166 -4.56 9.67 4.02
C ASN A 166 -5.76 8.84 3.55
N ALA A 167 -6.12 8.92 2.27
CA ALA A 167 -7.18 8.11 1.68
C ALA A 167 -6.85 6.61 1.73
N VAL A 168 -5.59 6.21 1.51
CA VAL A 168 -5.15 4.81 1.67
C VAL A 168 -5.37 4.31 3.11
N GLU A 169 -5.08 5.13 4.12
CA GLU A 169 -5.35 4.79 5.52
C GLU A 169 -6.86 4.70 5.83
N GLU A 170 -7.67 5.57 5.24
CA GLU A 170 -9.13 5.49 5.36
C GLU A 170 -9.67 4.18 4.77
N VAL A 171 -9.20 3.79 3.59
CA VAL A 171 -9.51 2.49 2.97
C VAL A 171 -9.10 1.33 3.88
N ARG A 172 -7.90 1.38 4.48
CA ARG A 172 -7.45 0.36 5.46
C ARG A 172 -8.40 0.29 6.66
N ASN A 173 -8.81 1.43 7.20
CA ASN A 173 -9.73 1.50 8.33
C ASN A 173 -11.10 0.90 8.01
N ASN A 174 -11.61 1.08 6.79
CA ASN A 174 -12.85 0.44 6.34
C ASN A 174 -12.76 -1.09 6.40
N PHE A 175 -11.63 -1.67 5.99
CA PHE A 175 -11.42 -3.11 6.08
C PHE A 175 -11.38 -3.60 7.54
N VAL A 176 -10.60 -2.95 8.40
CA VAL A 176 -10.55 -3.32 9.83
C VAL A 176 -11.95 -3.27 10.45
N LYS A 177 -12.72 -2.23 10.15
CA LYS A 177 -14.10 -2.08 10.62
C LYS A 177 -15.00 -3.21 10.11
N ALA A 178 -14.92 -3.56 8.82
CA ALA A 178 -15.71 -4.65 8.25
C ALA A 178 -15.42 -6.00 8.93
N VAL A 179 -14.15 -6.30 9.23
CA VAL A 179 -13.76 -7.51 9.97
C VAL A 179 -14.27 -7.46 11.40
N ALA A 180 -14.07 -6.34 12.11
CA ALA A 180 -14.53 -6.17 13.49
C ALA A 180 -16.05 -6.34 13.62
N GLU A 181 -16.82 -5.82 12.67
CA GLU A 181 -18.27 -6.00 12.61
C GLU A 181 -18.66 -7.44 12.27
N GLY A 182 -18.08 -8.03 11.22
CA GLY A 182 -18.41 -9.38 10.76
C GLY A 182 -18.02 -10.48 11.76
N ARG A 183 -16.99 -10.23 12.56
CA ARG A 183 -16.45 -11.17 13.56
C ARG A 183 -16.78 -10.75 15.00
N ARG A 184 -17.74 -9.84 15.20
CA ARG A 184 -18.13 -9.30 16.51
C ARG A 184 -18.40 -10.42 17.52
N GLY A 185 -17.78 -10.33 18.69
CA GLY A 185 -17.90 -11.32 19.77
C GLY A 185 -17.16 -12.64 19.53
N ARG A 186 -16.54 -12.83 18.36
CA ARG A 186 -15.76 -14.03 18.02
C ARG A 186 -14.26 -13.77 18.00
N LEU A 187 -13.82 -12.55 17.66
CA LEU A 187 -12.40 -12.19 17.67
C LEU A 187 -11.78 -12.37 19.05
N ARG A 188 -10.64 -13.07 19.09
CA ARG A 188 -9.84 -13.34 20.29
C ARG A 188 -8.44 -12.74 20.22
N VAL A 189 -8.19 -11.91 19.21
CA VAL A 189 -6.92 -11.20 19.02
C VAL A 189 -7.08 -9.72 19.27
N ASN A 190 -5.98 -9.08 19.65
CA ASN A 190 -5.93 -7.63 19.77
C ASN A 190 -5.93 -6.96 18.38
N ALA A 191 -6.27 -5.67 18.33
CA ALA A 191 -6.28 -4.90 17.09
C ALA A 191 -4.89 -4.86 16.43
N THR A 192 -3.84 -4.80 17.24
CA THR A 192 -2.44 -4.70 16.82
C THR A 192 -1.98 -5.92 16.01
N GLU A 193 -2.48 -7.11 16.31
CA GLU A 193 -2.20 -8.34 15.56
C GLU A 193 -2.89 -8.30 14.19
N LEU A 194 -4.12 -7.79 14.10
CA LEU A 194 -4.81 -7.63 12.81
C LEU A 194 -4.13 -6.58 11.93
N GLU A 195 -3.52 -5.57 12.54
CA GLU A 195 -2.76 -4.51 11.86
C GLU A 195 -1.44 -5.01 11.23
N THR A 196 -0.98 -6.22 11.55
CA THR A 196 0.21 -6.83 10.91
C THR A 196 0.00 -7.12 9.42
N ALA A 197 -1.25 -7.22 8.97
CA ALA A 197 -1.64 -7.74 7.66
C ALA A 197 -1.03 -9.13 7.34
N ALA A 198 -0.81 -9.96 8.36
CA ALA A 198 -0.26 -11.31 8.18
C ALA A 198 -1.29 -12.31 7.64
N LEU A 199 -0.79 -13.39 7.05
CA LEU A 199 -1.58 -14.58 6.74
C LEU A 199 -1.54 -15.55 7.93
N TYR A 200 -2.66 -16.23 8.13
CA TYR A 200 -2.85 -17.20 9.21
C TYR A 200 -3.36 -18.52 8.62
N THR A 201 -2.80 -19.63 9.10
CA THR A 201 -3.32 -20.97 8.80
C THR A 201 -4.73 -21.14 9.38
N ALA A 202 -5.51 -22.10 8.86
CA ALA A 202 -6.86 -22.37 9.36
C ALA A 202 -6.91 -22.61 10.89
N SER A 203 -5.92 -23.30 11.45
CA SER A 203 -5.82 -23.53 12.90
C SER A 203 -5.58 -22.23 13.68
N GLN A 204 -4.62 -21.41 13.26
CA GLN A 204 -4.39 -20.10 13.88
C GLN A 204 -5.62 -19.20 13.75
N ALA A 205 -6.22 -19.15 12.57
CA ALA A 205 -7.42 -18.36 12.32
C ALA A 205 -8.60 -18.78 13.21
N LEU A 206 -8.74 -20.07 13.52
CA LEU A 206 -9.77 -20.58 14.43
C LEU A 206 -9.50 -20.13 15.87
N GLU A 207 -8.24 -20.23 16.33
CA GLU A 207 -7.82 -19.76 17.65
C GLU A 207 -8.06 -18.25 17.80
N MET A 208 -7.78 -17.49 16.75
CA MET A 208 -7.96 -16.04 16.69
C MET A 208 -9.42 -15.58 16.51
N GLY A 209 -10.32 -16.49 16.15
CA GLY A 209 -11.72 -16.18 15.84
C GLY A 209 -11.96 -15.56 14.45
N LEU A 210 -10.95 -15.63 13.57
CA LEU A 210 -11.05 -15.22 12.17
C LEU A 210 -11.86 -16.22 11.33
N VAL A 211 -11.95 -17.48 11.75
CA VAL A 211 -12.89 -18.48 11.22
C VAL A 211 -13.66 -19.13 12.37
N ASP A 212 -14.80 -19.75 12.06
CA ASP A 212 -15.68 -20.39 13.04
C ASP A 212 -15.41 -21.87 13.20
N LYS A 213 -15.08 -22.56 12.10
CA LYS A 213 -14.83 -24.01 12.10
C LYS A 213 -13.79 -24.38 11.05
N ILE A 214 -13.03 -25.43 11.33
CA ILE A 214 -12.24 -26.12 10.32
C ILE A 214 -13.14 -27.18 9.67
N GLY A 215 -13.33 -27.10 8.36
CA GLY A 215 -14.26 -27.95 7.62
C GLY A 215 -14.44 -27.52 6.16
N GLY A 216 -15.10 -28.35 5.37
CA GLY A 216 -15.34 -28.11 3.95
C GLY A 216 -16.77 -27.71 3.63
N VAL A 217 -17.08 -27.67 2.32
CA VAL A 217 -18.44 -27.39 1.81
C VAL A 217 -19.49 -28.34 2.40
N PRO A 218 -19.26 -29.67 2.50
CA PRO A 218 -20.25 -30.57 3.10
C PRO A 218 -20.58 -30.22 4.55
N ASP A 219 -19.59 -29.75 5.32
CA ASP A 219 -19.79 -29.36 6.72
C ASP A 219 -20.59 -28.06 6.84
N ALA A 220 -20.30 -27.08 5.99
CA ALA A 220 -21.02 -25.82 5.95
C ALA A 220 -22.49 -26.01 5.51
N VAL A 221 -22.73 -26.81 4.47
CA VAL A 221 -24.09 -27.14 3.99
C VAL A 221 -24.88 -27.87 5.07
N ARG A 222 -24.29 -28.88 5.71
CA ARG A 222 -24.94 -29.66 6.78
C ARG A 222 -25.30 -28.76 7.97
N ASP A 223 -24.37 -27.92 8.40
CA ASP A 223 -24.57 -27.01 9.52
C ASP A 223 -25.66 -25.96 9.21
N MET A 224 -25.66 -25.39 8.00
CA MET A 224 -26.72 -24.48 7.56
C MET A 224 -28.09 -25.16 7.51
N ALA A 225 -28.18 -26.36 6.92
CA ALA A 225 -29.43 -27.11 6.87
C ALA A 225 -29.97 -27.41 8.27
N GLN A 226 -29.08 -27.78 9.20
CA GLN A 226 -29.45 -28.03 10.60
C GLN A 226 -29.97 -26.77 11.30
N GLU A 227 -29.31 -25.62 11.13
CA GLU A 227 -29.75 -24.35 11.75
C GLU A 227 -31.08 -23.84 11.17
N LEU A 228 -31.36 -24.14 9.90
CA LEU A 228 -32.61 -23.82 9.24
C LEU A 228 -33.72 -24.86 9.48
N GLY A 229 -33.42 -25.96 10.20
CA GLY A 229 -34.38 -27.03 10.45
C GLY A 229 -34.81 -27.81 9.19
N LEU A 230 -33.98 -27.81 8.14
CA LEU A 230 -34.28 -28.46 6.87
C LEU A 230 -34.02 -29.97 6.98
N ARG A 231 -35.08 -30.78 6.87
CA ARG A 231 -34.99 -32.25 6.82
C ARG A 231 -34.70 -32.77 5.43
N GLU A 232 -35.25 -32.10 4.42
CA GLU A 232 -35.02 -32.37 3.00
C GLU A 232 -34.60 -31.06 2.33
N TYR A 233 -33.49 -31.10 1.59
CA TYR A 233 -32.96 -29.97 0.86
C TYR A 233 -32.17 -30.45 -0.35
N GLN A 234 -32.03 -29.58 -1.34
CA GLN A 234 -31.14 -29.80 -2.48
C GLN A 234 -29.92 -28.89 -2.40
N VAL A 235 -28.80 -29.36 -2.95
CA VAL A 235 -27.59 -28.54 -3.11
C VAL A 235 -27.45 -28.19 -4.59
N GLU A 236 -27.50 -26.91 -4.90
CA GLU A 236 -27.33 -26.41 -6.28
C GLU A 236 -25.97 -25.74 -6.40
N TYR A 237 -25.11 -26.25 -7.29
CA TYR A 237 -23.81 -25.64 -7.56
C TYR A 237 -23.93 -24.71 -8.76
N LEU A 238 -23.63 -23.41 -8.56
CA LEU A 238 -23.51 -22.50 -9.68
C LEU A 238 -22.28 -22.84 -10.51
N LYS A 239 -22.39 -22.75 -11.84
CA LYS A 239 -21.24 -22.91 -12.73
C LYS A 239 -20.20 -21.83 -12.40
N PRO A 240 -18.91 -22.17 -12.22
CA PRO A 240 -17.87 -21.16 -12.02
C PRO A 240 -17.89 -20.12 -13.16
N LEU A 241 -17.57 -18.86 -12.84
CA LEU A 241 -17.56 -17.78 -13.83
C LEU A 241 -16.51 -18.04 -14.93
N ASN A 242 -15.38 -18.65 -14.58
CA ASN A 242 -14.33 -19.06 -15.51
C ASN A 242 -13.80 -20.47 -15.18
N ALA A 243 -14.38 -21.52 -15.78
CA ALA A 243 -13.94 -22.91 -15.60
C ALA A 243 -12.55 -23.23 -16.22
N THR A 244 -11.89 -22.26 -16.84
CA THR A 244 -10.63 -22.44 -17.59
C THR A 244 -9.39 -21.86 -16.90
N GLN A 245 -9.51 -21.08 -15.83
CA GLN A 245 -8.37 -20.42 -15.19
C GLN A 245 -8.45 -20.57 -13.67
N GLY A 246 -7.69 -21.53 -13.14
CA GLY A 246 -7.70 -21.84 -11.71
C GLY A 246 -6.99 -20.80 -10.83
N PRO A 247 -7.21 -20.81 -9.51
CA PRO A 247 -7.04 -19.63 -8.65
C PRO A 247 -5.59 -19.40 -8.15
N ALA A 248 -4.67 -20.31 -8.48
CA ALA A 248 -3.32 -20.37 -7.89
C ALA A 248 -2.18 -20.26 -8.91
N SER A 249 -2.46 -20.30 -10.22
CA SER A 249 -1.42 -20.38 -11.25
C SER A 249 -1.12 -19.07 -11.99
N GLN A 250 -1.89 -18.01 -11.77
CA GLN A 250 -1.61 -16.72 -12.39
C GLN A 250 -1.49 -15.62 -11.35
N ARG A 251 -0.28 -15.10 -11.23
CA ARG A 251 -0.04 -13.81 -10.59
C ARG A 251 -0.79 -12.73 -11.39
N ALA A 252 -1.55 -11.87 -10.73
CA ALA A 252 -2.28 -10.78 -11.35
C ALA A 252 -1.31 -9.76 -11.95
N SER A 253 -1.44 -9.44 -13.23
CA SER A 253 -0.62 -8.40 -13.85
C SER A 253 -0.91 -7.03 -13.22
N LEU A 254 0.12 -6.37 -12.69
CA LEU A 254 -0.01 -5.04 -12.12
C LEU A 254 -0.53 -4.04 -13.15
N SER A 255 -0.11 -4.13 -14.42
CA SER A 255 -0.61 -3.22 -15.46
C SER A 255 -2.10 -3.44 -15.76
N ALA A 256 -2.57 -4.69 -15.72
CA ALA A 256 -3.99 -4.98 -15.87
C ALA A 256 -4.82 -4.41 -14.70
N LEU A 257 -4.30 -4.53 -13.47
CA LEU A 257 -4.93 -3.97 -12.28
C LEU A 257 -4.94 -2.44 -12.28
N LEU A 258 -3.83 -1.79 -12.64
CA LEU A 258 -3.77 -0.34 -12.76
C LEU A 258 -4.74 0.19 -13.82
N ASN A 259 -5.00 -0.59 -14.87
CA ASN A 259 -5.98 -0.24 -15.90
C ASN A 259 -7.44 -0.51 -15.50
N SER A 260 -7.69 -1.30 -14.45
CA SER A 260 -9.04 -1.67 -14.02
C SER A 260 -9.61 -0.79 -12.91
N THR A 261 -8.80 0.11 -12.33
CA THR A 261 -9.24 1.05 -11.29
C THR A 261 -8.67 2.45 -11.54
N PRO A 262 -9.46 3.52 -11.29
CA PRO A 262 -8.97 4.89 -11.40
C PRO A 262 -7.98 5.27 -10.28
N LEU A 263 -8.03 4.57 -9.14
CA LEU A 263 -7.11 4.75 -8.02
C LEU A 263 -6.30 3.46 -7.80
N PRO A 264 -4.96 3.53 -7.78
CA PRO A 264 -4.10 2.35 -7.69
C PRO A 264 -3.99 1.83 -6.23
N ILE A 265 -5.13 1.59 -5.60
CA ILE A 265 -5.27 1.10 -4.22
C ILE A 265 -5.98 -0.25 -4.26
N PHE A 266 -5.43 -1.25 -3.57
CA PHE A 266 -5.84 -2.64 -3.68
C PHE A 266 -5.93 -3.33 -2.32
N TYR A 267 -6.95 -4.16 -2.13
CA TYR A 267 -6.98 -5.16 -1.08
C TYR A 267 -6.41 -6.46 -1.64
N MET A 268 -5.08 -6.52 -1.77
CA MET A 268 -4.41 -7.64 -2.42
C MET A 268 -3.25 -8.19 -1.61
N TRP A 269 -3.07 -9.51 -1.63
CA TRP A 269 -1.87 -10.17 -1.15
C TRP A 269 -0.70 -10.00 -2.15
N PRO A 270 0.37 -9.23 -1.82
CA PRO A 270 1.35 -8.80 -2.81
C PRO A 270 2.11 -9.91 -3.58
N PRO A 271 2.44 -11.07 -2.99
CA PRO A 271 3.07 -12.17 -3.73
C PRO A 271 2.25 -12.74 -4.90
N ALA A 272 0.94 -12.46 -4.92
CA ALA A 272 0.08 -12.79 -6.05
C ALA A 272 0.14 -11.76 -7.19
N LEU A 273 0.96 -10.69 -7.11
CA LEU A 273 1.16 -9.72 -8.19
C LEU A 273 2.31 -10.12 -9.11
N GLN A 274 2.08 -10.01 -10.42
CA GLN A 274 3.12 -9.99 -11.43
C GLN A 274 3.44 -8.54 -11.75
N ILE A 275 4.68 -8.16 -11.48
CA ILE A 275 5.17 -6.80 -11.62
C ILE A 275 6.20 -6.78 -12.74
N ASP A 276 5.81 -6.28 -13.91
CA ASP A 276 6.71 -6.02 -15.03
C ASP A 276 7.14 -4.55 -15.01
N ILE A 277 8.30 -4.25 -14.43
CA ILE A 277 8.80 -2.88 -14.33
C ILE A 277 10.05 -2.72 -15.18
N ARG A 278 9.94 -1.89 -16.22
CA ARG A 278 11.10 -1.40 -16.97
C ARG A 278 11.76 -0.30 -16.15
N GLN A 279 12.98 -0.53 -15.65
CA GLN A 279 13.77 0.55 -15.07
C GLN A 279 14.09 1.57 -16.16
N GLN A 280 13.44 2.74 -16.13
CA GLN A 280 14.03 3.93 -16.74
C GLN A 280 15.03 4.49 -15.72
N GLN A 281 16.30 4.14 -15.90
CA GLN A 281 17.39 4.79 -15.20
C GLN A 281 17.37 6.26 -15.63
N ALA A 282 17.07 7.18 -14.71
CA ALA A 282 17.22 8.61 -14.98
C ALA A 282 18.70 8.84 -15.35
N SER A 283 18.96 9.26 -16.59
CA SER A 283 20.31 9.60 -17.01
C SER A 283 20.77 10.82 -16.22
N LEU A 284 21.87 10.66 -15.48
CA LEU A 284 22.54 11.80 -14.86
C LEU A 284 22.89 12.82 -15.94
N PRO A 285 22.80 14.13 -15.65
CA PRO A 285 23.11 15.16 -16.63
C PRO A 285 24.54 14.98 -17.16
N ALA A 286 24.71 15.25 -18.46
CA ALA A 286 26.01 15.20 -19.11
C ALA A 286 27.05 16.05 -18.35
N VAL A 287 28.31 15.62 -18.42
CA VAL A 287 29.47 16.27 -17.81
C VAL A 287 29.44 17.77 -18.14
N SER A 288 29.12 18.60 -17.15
CA SER A 288 29.06 20.05 -17.33
C SER A 288 30.47 20.64 -17.18
N GLU A 289 30.86 21.51 -18.09
CA GLU A 289 32.10 22.30 -17.94
C GLU A 289 31.94 23.32 -16.81
N VAL A 290 33.06 23.65 -16.15
CA VAL A 290 33.08 24.72 -15.14
C VAL A 290 32.91 26.05 -15.86
N PRO A 291 31.84 26.82 -15.61
CA PRO A 291 31.65 28.07 -16.33
C PRO A 291 32.73 29.10 -15.96
N ALA A 292 33.32 29.74 -16.96
CA ALA A 292 34.40 30.71 -16.76
C ALA A 292 33.98 31.85 -15.80
N GLY A 293 34.80 32.10 -14.77
CA GLY A 293 34.60 33.17 -13.80
C GLY A 293 33.46 32.95 -12.79
N ARG A 294 32.70 31.84 -12.86
CA ARG A 294 31.68 31.51 -11.85
C ARG A 294 32.24 30.57 -10.79
N ARG A 295 31.93 30.88 -9.52
CA ARG A 295 32.11 29.93 -8.42
C ARG A 295 31.14 28.76 -8.59
N TYR A 296 31.51 27.59 -8.09
CA TYR A 296 30.73 26.39 -8.31
C TYR A 296 30.68 25.48 -7.10
N VAL A 297 29.56 24.75 -7.04
CA VAL A 297 29.33 23.61 -6.17
C VAL A 297 29.43 22.35 -7.03
N VAL A 298 30.14 21.35 -6.52
CA VAL A 298 30.30 20.07 -7.18
C VAL A 298 29.11 19.18 -6.81
N LEU A 299 28.43 18.63 -7.81
CA LEU A 299 27.50 17.52 -7.62
C LEU A 299 28.28 16.23 -7.87
N ASP A 300 28.30 15.33 -6.90
CA ASP A 300 28.85 14.00 -7.12
C ASP A 300 27.94 13.22 -8.11
N ALA A 301 28.55 12.70 -9.16
CA ALA A 301 27.93 11.80 -10.14
C ALA A 301 28.79 10.55 -10.37
N ALA A 302 29.94 10.44 -9.69
CA ALA A 302 30.91 9.37 -9.86
C ALA A 302 30.46 8.07 -9.17
N HIS A 303 29.58 8.19 -8.18
CA HIS A 303 29.17 7.08 -7.32
C HIS A 303 27.77 6.54 -7.63
N SER A 304 27.41 6.59 -8.92
CA SER A 304 26.12 6.11 -9.43
C SER A 304 24.93 6.74 -8.67
N ASN A 305 25.06 8.02 -8.34
CA ASN A 305 24.10 8.75 -7.51
C ASN A 305 22.70 8.71 -8.12
N VAL A 306 21.72 8.29 -7.33
CA VAL A 306 20.31 8.25 -7.75
C VAL A 306 19.61 9.51 -7.28
N VAL A 307 19.97 10.62 -7.94
CA VAL A 307 19.48 11.96 -7.57
C VAL A 307 18.11 12.22 -8.19
N PRO A 308 17.07 12.54 -7.41
CA PRO A 308 15.77 12.92 -7.97
C PRO A 308 15.90 14.15 -8.88
N LYS A 309 15.30 14.12 -10.06
CA LYS A 309 15.34 15.25 -11.01
C LYS A 309 14.86 16.56 -10.38
N GLY A 310 13.74 16.51 -9.65
CA GLY A 310 13.20 17.67 -8.95
C GLY A 310 14.15 18.26 -7.90
N PHE A 311 14.96 17.43 -7.24
CA PHE A 311 15.99 17.93 -6.30
C PHE A 311 17.06 18.73 -7.04
N LEU A 312 17.52 18.24 -8.20
CA LEU A 312 18.51 18.94 -9.03
C LEU A 312 18.02 20.29 -9.53
N GLU A 313 16.76 20.36 -9.94
CA GLU A 313 16.15 21.60 -10.44
C GLU A 313 16.08 22.67 -9.36
N VAL A 314 15.58 22.31 -8.17
CA VAL A 314 15.52 23.23 -7.02
C VAL A 314 16.92 23.64 -6.58
N LEU A 315 17.86 22.70 -6.46
CA LEU A 315 19.24 23.00 -6.08
C LEU A 315 19.91 23.97 -7.06
N ARG A 316 19.77 23.70 -8.37
CA ARG A 316 20.33 24.56 -9.42
C ARG A 316 19.71 25.96 -9.35
N ALA A 317 18.40 26.07 -9.16
CA ALA A 317 17.71 27.35 -9.06
C ALA A 317 18.19 28.15 -7.84
N GLU A 318 18.30 27.53 -6.67
CA GLU A 318 18.78 28.19 -5.44
C GLU A 318 20.25 28.61 -5.53
N LEU A 319 21.11 27.82 -6.18
CA LEU A 319 22.51 28.18 -6.43
C LEU A 319 22.63 29.34 -7.42
N ALA A 320 21.84 29.32 -8.49
CA ALA A 320 21.85 30.36 -9.51
C ALA A 320 21.47 31.74 -8.93
N LYS A 321 20.51 31.79 -7.99
CA LYS A 321 20.15 33.01 -7.24
C LYS A 321 21.35 33.64 -6.52
N ARG A 322 22.34 32.84 -6.16
CA ARG A 322 23.55 33.25 -5.42
C ARG A 322 24.77 33.40 -6.34
N GLY A 323 24.60 33.26 -7.66
CA GLY A 323 25.68 33.38 -8.64
C GLY A 323 26.57 32.14 -8.77
N TYR A 324 26.16 30.99 -8.21
CA TYR A 324 26.93 29.74 -8.27
C TYR A 324 26.44 28.82 -9.38
N ALA A 325 27.38 28.11 -10.00
CA ALA A 325 27.08 27.01 -10.92
C ALA A 325 27.04 25.66 -10.16
N LEU A 326 26.23 24.72 -10.65
CA LEU A 326 26.27 23.32 -10.21
C LEU A 326 27.01 22.50 -11.27
N VAL A 327 28.12 21.87 -10.89
CA VAL A 327 29.00 21.13 -11.82
C VAL A 327 29.07 19.66 -11.43
N ALA A 328 28.66 18.76 -12.32
CA ALA A 328 28.68 17.32 -12.04
C ALA A 328 30.08 16.70 -12.24
N ALA A 329 30.51 15.89 -11.28
CA ALA A 329 31.72 15.08 -11.34
C ALA A 329 31.38 13.63 -11.69
N ALA A 330 31.50 13.24 -12.96
CA ALA A 330 31.14 11.89 -13.42
C ALA A 330 32.16 10.78 -13.09
N THR A 331 33.36 11.14 -12.61
CA THR A 331 34.41 10.21 -12.20
C THR A 331 35.08 10.70 -10.92
N GLU A 332 35.68 9.79 -10.14
CA GLU A 332 36.40 10.15 -8.91
C GLU A 332 37.60 11.08 -9.20
N ASP A 333 38.30 10.90 -10.32
CA ASP A 333 39.38 11.79 -10.74
C ASP A 333 38.88 13.21 -10.99
N ARG A 334 37.74 13.34 -11.68
CA ARG A 334 37.13 14.64 -11.94
C ARG A 334 36.59 15.26 -10.66
N LEU A 335 36.05 14.45 -9.75
CA LEU A 335 35.65 14.89 -8.41
C LEU A 335 36.84 15.48 -7.67
N ALA A 336 37.96 14.76 -7.58
CA ALA A 336 39.17 15.23 -6.91
C ALA A 336 39.71 16.53 -7.54
N ALA A 337 39.71 16.63 -8.87
CA ALA A 337 40.14 17.83 -9.59
C ALA A 337 39.24 19.04 -9.30
N LEU A 338 37.92 18.88 -9.34
CA LEU A 338 36.96 19.96 -9.09
C LEU A 338 37.00 20.43 -7.62
N LEU A 339 37.23 19.53 -6.66
CA LEU A 339 37.34 19.88 -5.24
C LEU A 339 38.57 20.75 -4.89
N SER A 340 39.48 20.98 -5.84
CA SER A 340 40.60 21.91 -5.64
C SER A 340 40.15 23.36 -5.45
N ASN A 341 39.09 23.78 -6.15
CA ASN A 341 38.62 25.18 -6.20
C ASN A 341 37.09 25.32 -6.02
N ALA A 342 36.40 24.24 -5.65
CA ALA A 342 34.99 24.27 -5.32
C ALA A 342 34.73 24.95 -3.98
N THR A 343 33.55 25.55 -3.80
CA THR A 343 33.11 25.99 -2.46
C THR A 343 32.47 24.86 -1.68
N ALA A 344 31.81 23.94 -2.37
CA ALA A 344 31.16 22.80 -1.74
C ALA A 344 31.02 21.58 -2.66
N LEU A 345 30.67 20.46 -2.03
CA LEU A 345 30.29 19.18 -2.61
C LEU A 345 28.87 18.80 -2.14
N VAL A 346 28.03 18.38 -3.06
CA VAL A 346 26.74 17.76 -2.78
C VAL A 346 26.80 16.30 -3.21
N VAL A 347 26.56 15.40 -2.26
CA VAL A 347 26.41 13.96 -2.49
C VAL A 347 24.95 13.62 -2.23
N ALA A 348 24.28 12.96 -3.18
CA ALA A 348 22.85 12.66 -3.05
C ALA A 348 22.58 11.20 -3.46
N ASN A 349 22.12 10.37 -2.52
CA ASN A 349 21.83 8.95 -2.74
C ASN A 349 22.91 8.18 -3.53
N PRO A 350 24.16 8.12 -3.04
CA PRO A 350 25.18 7.31 -3.70
C PRO A 350 24.81 5.84 -3.69
N ALA A 351 24.96 5.17 -4.83
CA ALA A 351 24.65 3.74 -4.99
C ALA A 351 25.91 2.87 -5.02
N THR A 352 27.09 3.46 -5.21
CA THR A 352 28.38 2.77 -5.09
C THR A 352 29.26 3.41 -4.01
N PRO A 353 30.10 2.62 -3.31
CA PRO A 353 31.03 3.17 -2.33
C PRO A 353 32.06 4.13 -2.95
N PHE A 354 32.49 5.11 -2.16
CA PHE A 354 33.65 5.95 -2.49
C PHE A 354 34.93 5.14 -2.32
N SER A 355 35.87 5.25 -3.26
CA SER A 355 37.21 4.69 -3.06
C SER A 355 37.94 5.38 -1.90
N PRO A 356 38.94 4.72 -1.28
CA PRO A 356 39.80 5.36 -0.28
C PRO A 356 40.45 6.66 -0.79
N THR A 357 40.76 6.73 -2.08
CA THR A 357 41.34 7.92 -2.72
C THR A 357 40.32 9.05 -2.79
N ALA A 358 39.09 8.76 -3.21
CA ALA A 358 38.01 9.75 -3.24
C ALA A 358 37.66 10.26 -1.84
N VAL A 359 37.59 9.38 -0.83
CA VAL A 359 37.40 9.78 0.57
C VAL A 359 38.51 10.72 1.03
N LYS A 360 39.77 10.37 0.77
CA LYS A 360 40.91 11.22 1.12
C LYS A 360 40.84 12.59 0.42
N ALA A 361 40.41 12.64 -0.84
CA ALA A 361 40.23 13.88 -1.57
C ALA A 361 39.15 14.77 -0.93
N VAL A 362 37.99 14.20 -0.59
CA VAL A 362 36.89 14.91 0.10
C VAL A 362 37.35 15.42 1.48
N LEU A 363 37.99 14.57 2.30
CA LEU A 363 38.49 14.96 3.62
C LEU A 363 39.57 16.04 3.56
N ASN A 364 40.43 16.01 2.54
CA ASN A 364 41.43 17.07 2.36
C ASN A 364 40.78 18.37 1.88
N ALA A 365 39.71 18.30 1.07
CA ALA A 365 38.95 19.47 0.66
C ALA A 365 38.22 20.11 1.85
N THR A 366 37.60 19.32 2.73
CA THR A 366 36.92 19.85 3.93
C THR A 366 37.87 20.57 4.88
N LYS A 367 39.11 20.07 5.04
CA LYS A 367 40.17 20.76 5.79
C LYS A 367 40.56 22.11 5.19
N ARG A 368 40.39 22.31 3.89
CA ARG A 368 40.60 23.60 3.19
C ARG A 368 39.38 24.54 3.24
N GLY A 369 38.29 24.13 3.86
CA GLY A 369 37.07 24.93 3.95
C GLY A 369 35.94 24.49 3.00
N VAL A 370 36.17 23.49 2.13
CA VAL A 370 35.12 22.99 1.23
C VAL A 370 34.02 22.32 2.04
N LYS A 371 32.78 22.76 1.86
CA LYS A 371 31.63 22.18 2.57
C LYS A 371 31.11 20.94 1.86
N VAL A 372 30.60 19.98 2.61
CA VAL A 372 30.04 18.74 2.07
C VAL A 372 28.63 18.57 2.62
N ALA A 373 27.61 18.60 1.75
CA ALA A 373 26.25 18.21 2.09
C ALA A 373 25.94 16.83 1.52
N TYR A 374 25.58 15.92 2.41
CA TYR A 374 25.21 14.56 2.10
C TYR A 374 23.71 14.38 2.30
N PHE A 375 22.98 14.17 1.21
CA PHE A 375 21.54 13.93 1.20
C PHE A 375 21.26 12.45 0.94
N TYR A 376 20.45 11.82 1.80
CA TYR A 376 20.18 10.38 1.71
C TYR A 376 18.75 10.01 2.06
N ASP A 377 18.20 9.00 1.41
CA ASP A 377 16.86 8.48 1.67
C ASP A 377 16.85 6.95 1.53
N VAL A 378 16.46 6.25 2.61
CA VAL A 378 16.37 4.78 2.69
C VAL A 378 15.32 4.18 1.76
N ARG A 379 14.36 4.96 1.25
CA ARG A 379 13.32 4.53 0.31
C ARG A 379 13.39 5.21 -1.05
N ALA A 380 14.50 5.85 -1.31
CA ALA A 380 15.01 5.85 -2.66
C ALA A 380 15.24 4.35 -2.98
N SER A 381 14.22 3.68 -3.54
CA SER A 381 14.16 2.25 -3.76
C SER A 381 14.37 1.97 -5.24
N GLY A 382 15.31 1.09 -5.55
CA GLY A 382 15.45 0.50 -6.88
C GLY A 382 14.78 -0.86 -6.87
N ILE A 383 14.08 -1.21 -7.94
CA ILE A 383 13.58 -2.57 -8.08
C ILE A 383 14.72 -3.44 -8.59
N VAL A 384 15.26 -4.28 -7.72
CA VAL A 384 16.35 -5.19 -8.08
C VAL A 384 15.74 -6.52 -8.48
N THR A 385 16.09 -7.03 -9.66
CA THR A 385 15.66 -8.35 -10.09
C THR A 385 16.72 -9.38 -9.71
N ILE A 386 16.43 -10.28 -8.77
CA ILE A 386 17.31 -11.39 -8.39
C ILE A 386 16.62 -12.70 -8.79
N GLY A 387 17.23 -13.47 -9.69
CA GLY A 387 16.66 -14.74 -10.16
C GLY A 387 15.28 -14.61 -10.84
N GLY A 388 15.07 -13.54 -11.60
CA GLY A 388 13.78 -13.27 -12.26
C GLY A 388 12.66 -12.78 -11.33
N THR A 389 12.95 -12.61 -10.03
CA THR A 389 12.01 -12.04 -9.05
C THR A 389 12.37 -10.58 -8.80
N ALA A 390 11.40 -9.69 -8.96
CA ALA A 390 11.55 -8.26 -8.67
C ALA A 390 11.43 -8.00 -7.16
N TYR A 391 12.45 -7.39 -6.57
CA TYR A 391 12.48 -6.97 -5.18
C TYR A 391 12.42 -5.45 -5.12
N ILE A 392 11.50 -4.88 -4.34
CA ILE A 392 11.59 -3.47 -3.95
C ILE A 392 12.68 -3.40 -2.89
N ALA A 393 13.88 -3.05 -3.30
CA ALA A 393 15.00 -2.87 -2.39
C ALA A 393 15.27 -1.38 -2.20
N PRO A 394 15.60 -0.93 -0.98
CA PRO A 394 16.33 0.33 -0.81
C PRO A 394 17.48 0.36 -1.82
N TYR A 395 17.79 1.50 -2.46
CA TYR A 395 18.99 1.63 -3.32
C TYR A 395 20.26 1.15 -2.59
N GLY A 396 20.23 1.11 -1.25
CA GLY A 396 21.27 0.56 -0.37
C GLY A 396 21.43 -0.96 -0.32
N ALA A 397 20.59 -1.80 -0.95
CA ALA A 397 20.83 -3.26 -0.95
C ALA A 397 22.12 -3.66 -1.70
N VAL A 398 22.68 -2.75 -2.50
CA VAL A 398 23.97 -2.92 -3.20
C VAL A 398 25.09 -2.11 -2.54
N ALA A 399 24.79 -1.30 -1.51
CA ALA A 399 25.80 -0.52 -0.79
C ALA A 399 26.59 -1.45 0.14
N ALA A 400 27.75 -1.89 -0.34
CA ALA A 400 28.76 -2.58 0.44
C ALA A 400 29.18 -1.74 1.67
N PRO A 401 29.60 -2.38 2.78
CA PRO A 401 29.95 -1.71 4.03
C PRO A 401 31.29 -0.96 3.93
N ASP A 402 31.32 0.27 3.39
CA ASP A 402 32.42 1.27 3.56
C ASP A 402 32.12 2.59 2.81
N THR A 403 32.68 3.80 3.06
CA THR A 403 33.66 4.37 4.04
C THR A 403 33.23 5.78 4.51
N LEU A 404 32.45 6.57 3.74
CA LEU A 404 31.97 7.90 4.17
C LEU A 404 30.78 7.81 5.16
N PRO A 405 29.78 6.92 4.95
CA PRO A 405 28.69 6.72 5.90
C PRO A 405 29.13 6.02 7.20
N MET A 406 30.22 5.24 7.19
CA MET A 406 30.72 4.54 8.38
C MET A 406 31.38 5.48 9.42
N TYR A 407 31.85 6.66 9.03
CA TYR A 407 32.29 7.69 9.98
C TYR A 407 31.12 8.24 10.82
N PHE A 408 29.89 8.06 10.35
CA PHE A 408 28.66 8.46 11.03
C PHE A 408 27.71 7.26 11.04
N ASN A 409 28.16 6.20 11.72
CA ASN A 409 27.45 4.97 12.07
C ASN A 409 26.04 4.86 11.44
N MET A 410 25.96 4.22 10.26
CA MET A 410 24.68 3.90 9.66
C MET A 410 23.96 2.84 10.48
N SER A 411 22.77 3.22 10.93
CA SER A 411 21.69 2.33 11.30
C SER A 411 21.05 1.76 10.03
N GLY A 412 21.29 0.47 9.72
CA GLY A 412 20.61 -0.27 8.66
C GLY A 412 20.13 -1.66 9.06
N LEU A 413 18.82 -1.90 8.82
CA LEU A 413 18.12 -3.16 8.55
C LEU A 413 17.73 -4.12 9.70
N ARG A 414 16.41 -4.17 9.98
CA ARG A 414 15.59 -5.35 10.33
C ARG A 414 14.07 -5.07 10.46
N ALA A 415 13.31 -5.71 9.58
CA ALA A 415 11.87 -5.96 9.65
C ALA A 415 10.93 -4.98 8.92
N VAL A 416 10.15 -5.63 8.07
CA VAL A 416 9.09 -5.20 7.16
C VAL A 416 7.78 -5.62 7.82
N TYR A 417 6.81 -4.71 7.81
CA TYR A 417 5.43 -4.85 8.29
C TYR A 417 5.30 -5.24 9.77
N ASN A 418 5.31 -4.23 10.64
CA ASN A 418 4.43 -4.29 11.78
C ASN A 418 4.12 -2.88 12.31
N TYR A 419 2.83 -2.58 12.47
CA TYR A 419 2.28 -1.50 13.31
C TYR A 419 2.08 -0.10 12.68
N THR A 420 0.84 0.18 12.28
CA THR A 420 0.22 1.52 12.34
C THR A 420 -1.02 1.43 13.24
N THR A 421 -0.81 1.62 14.55
CA THR A 421 -1.91 1.80 15.51
C THR A 421 -2.42 3.23 15.38
N GLY A 422 -3.73 3.37 15.15
CA GLY A 422 -4.48 4.60 15.43
C GLY A 422 -4.24 5.75 14.45
N ALA A 423 -5.27 6.11 13.70
CA ALA A 423 -5.27 7.37 12.95
C ALA A 423 -5.23 8.56 13.92
N THR A 424 -4.09 9.22 14.06
CA THR A 424 -4.07 10.68 14.28
C THR A 424 -3.73 11.38 12.97
N ALA A 425 -3.67 12.71 13.02
CA ALA A 425 -3.26 13.54 11.91
C ALA A 425 -1.86 13.15 11.37
N PHE A 426 -1.38 13.89 10.39
CA PHE A 426 -0.12 13.75 9.67
C PHE A 426 1.15 13.38 10.49
N ASP A 427 1.14 13.50 11.82
CA ASP A 427 2.26 13.25 12.73
C ASP A 427 2.61 11.78 12.98
N GLN A 428 1.72 10.83 12.64
CA GLN A 428 1.93 9.39 12.88
C GLN A 428 2.20 8.56 11.62
N ASN A 429 2.27 9.18 10.44
CA ASN A 429 2.66 8.47 9.23
C ASN A 429 4.18 8.21 9.26
N TRP A 430 4.61 6.96 9.38
CA TRP A 430 6.04 6.60 9.38
C TRP A 430 6.78 7.00 8.10
N GLN A 431 6.06 7.30 7.01
CA GLN A 431 6.61 7.83 5.78
C GLN A 431 6.76 9.34 5.78
N ILE A 432 6.08 10.06 6.67
CA ILE A 432 6.14 11.51 6.72
C ILE A 432 6.33 11.98 8.15
N VAL A 433 7.52 12.45 8.44
CA VAL A 433 7.92 12.85 9.79
C VAL A 433 7.84 14.36 9.88
N ALA A 434 6.87 14.85 10.64
CA ALA A 434 6.83 16.25 11.02
C ALA A 434 7.76 16.49 12.21
N VAL A 435 8.62 17.50 12.12
CA VAL A 435 9.62 17.81 13.15
C VAL A 435 9.57 19.28 13.49
N GLU A 436 9.52 19.60 14.77
CA GLU A 436 9.75 20.96 15.23
C GLU A 436 11.24 21.24 15.23
N ALA A 437 11.64 22.28 14.49
CA ALA A 437 13.01 22.73 14.50
C ALA A 437 13.35 23.29 15.89
N ARG A 438 14.38 22.77 16.54
CA ARG A 438 14.86 23.23 17.86
C ARG A 438 16.38 23.41 17.85
N GLY A 439 16.86 24.35 18.65
CA GLY A 439 18.29 24.66 18.81
C GLY A 439 18.74 25.89 18.04
N ASN A 440 19.93 26.40 18.38
CA ASN A 440 20.52 27.59 17.76
C ASN A 440 21.49 27.16 16.65
N TRP A 441 20.95 26.86 15.47
CA TRP A 441 21.73 26.48 14.30
C TRP A 441 21.35 27.37 13.11
N THR A 442 22.36 27.90 12.42
CA THR A 442 22.16 28.77 11.25
C THR A 442 21.31 28.13 10.16
N LEU A 443 21.39 26.80 9.97
CA LEU A 443 20.56 26.11 8.98
C LEU A 443 19.07 26.07 9.34
N LEU A 444 18.72 26.19 10.64
CA LEU A 444 17.33 26.27 11.10
C LEU A 444 16.83 27.71 11.25
N SER A 445 17.64 28.72 10.90
CA SER A 445 17.26 30.12 11.04
C SER A 445 15.98 30.43 10.24
N GLY A 446 14.92 30.82 10.95
CA GLY A 446 13.61 31.12 10.36
C GLY A 446 12.80 29.91 9.92
N ALA A 447 13.20 28.68 10.26
CA ALA A 447 12.40 27.46 10.09
C ALA A 447 11.90 27.00 11.47
N ALA A 448 10.58 26.94 11.65
CA ALA A 448 9.93 26.46 12.87
C ALA A 448 9.50 25.00 12.77
N ARG A 449 9.12 24.54 11.57
CA ARG A 449 8.61 23.19 11.33
C ARG A 449 9.16 22.60 10.03
N LEU A 450 9.59 21.35 10.07
CA LEU A 450 10.00 20.58 8.89
C LEU A 450 9.05 19.40 8.69
N VAL A 451 8.91 18.99 7.43
CA VAL A 451 8.06 17.89 6.98
C VAL A 451 8.89 16.97 6.10
N LEU A 452 9.37 15.88 6.66
CA LEU A 452 10.38 15.06 5.99
C LEU A 452 9.77 13.75 5.50
N PHE A 453 9.85 13.49 4.21
CA PHE A 453 9.43 12.25 3.58
C PHE A 453 10.52 11.17 3.73
N SER A 454 10.14 10.07 4.37
CA SER A 454 10.92 8.85 4.61
C SER A 454 12.34 9.12 5.12
N PRO A 455 12.51 9.88 6.20
CA PRO A 455 13.84 10.31 6.57
C PRO A 455 14.73 9.15 7.05
N SER A 456 16.01 9.22 6.70
CA SER A 456 17.06 8.32 7.12
C SER A 456 17.73 8.83 8.40
N ALA A 457 17.86 7.95 9.39
CA ALA A 457 18.61 8.25 10.60
C ALA A 457 20.12 8.12 10.37
N VAL A 458 20.90 8.87 11.15
CA VAL A 458 22.35 8.73 11.27
C VAL A 458 22.72 8.63 12.75
N ALA A 459 23.57 7.66 13.13
CA ALA A 459 24.09 7.63 14.49
C ALA A 459 25.36 8.49 14.55
N THR A 460 25.31 9.52 15.41
CA THR A 460 26.34 10.55 15.48
C THR A 460 26.35 11.21 16.87
N SER A 461 27.52 11.70 17.28
CA SER A 461 27.71 12.55 18.45
C SER A 461 27.82 14.04 18.09
N ALA A 462 27.42 14.40 16.86
CA ALA A 462 27.46 15.77 16.37
C ALA A 462 26.80 16.76 17.37
N PRO A 463 27.41 17.95 17.58
CA PRO A 463 26.86 18.95 18.48
C PRO A 463 25.59 19.60 17.91
N HIS A 464 25.49 19.69 16.57
CA HIS A 464 24.30 20.19 15.89
C HIS A 464 23.58 19.02 15.24
N ARG A 465 22.39 18.70 15.75
CA ARG A 465 21.54 17.62 15.26
C ARG A 465 20.07 17.98 15.35
N LEU A 466 19.31 17.53 14.36
CA LEU A 466 17.86 17.53 14.35
C LEU A 466 17.39 16.13 14.71
N GLU A 467 16.72 16.01 15.85
CA GLU A 467 16.13 14.77 16.33
C GLU A 467 14.65 14.75 16.03
N ALA A 468 14.14 13.59 15.61
CA ALA A 468 12.72 13.36 15.45
C ALA A 468 12.34 12.05 16.12
N TRP A 469 11.19 12.07 16.78
CA TRP A 469 10.51 10.85 17.15
C TRP A 469 9.84 10.29 15.90
N ALA A 470 10.34 9.16 15.39
CA ALA A 470 9.90 8.58 14.13
C ALA A 470 10.10 7.06 14.13
N TYR A 471 9.48 6.38 13.16
CA TYR A 471 9.80 4.99 12.87
C TYR A 471 11.00 4.95 11.91
N ALA A 472 12.11 4.37 12.35
CA ALA A 472 13.22 4.05 11.47
C ALA A 472 13.10 2.61 10.98
N PHE A 473 13.11 2.43 9.65
CA PHE A 473 13.07 1.11 9.04
C PHE A 473 14.23 0.26 9.55
N GLY A 474 13.92 -0.80 10.29
CA GLY A 474 14.93 -1.66 10.89
C GLY A 474 15.06 -1.60 12.40
N TYR A 475 14.55 -0.53 13.01
CA TYR A 475 14.83 -0.16 14.40
C TYR A 475 13.56 0.13 15.20
N GLY A 476 12.44 0.39 14.53
CA GLY A 476 11.16 0.67 15.18
C GLY A 476 10.96 2.15 15.49
N TRP A 477 10.00 2.44 16.37
CA TRP A 477 9.76 3.79 16.88
C TRP A 477 10.84 4.20 17.88
N GLY A 478 11.35 5.42 17.73
CA GLY A 478 12.37 5.95 18.61
C GLY A 478 12.73 7.39 18.27
N ASN A 479 13.65 7.95 19.06
CA ASN A 479 14.25 9.24 18.74
C ASN A 479 15.48 9.02 17.87
N TYR A 480 15.44 9.55 16.65
CA TYR A 480 16.51 9.40 15.68
C TYR A 480 17.03 10.77 15.24
N THR A 481 18.35 10.86 15.09
CA THR A 481 18.96 12.02 14.44
C THR A 481 18.79 11.87 12.94
N ILE A 482 18.10 12.81 12.30
CA ILE A 482 17.75 12.77 10.87
C ILE A 482 18.48 13.84 10.05
N ALA A 483 19.04 14.84 10.72
CA ALA A 483 20.02 15.76 10.14
C ALA A 483 21.10 16.07 11.18
N ALA A 484 22.35 16.19 10.74
CA ALA A 484 23.47 16.47 11.63
C ALA A 484 24.55 17.29 10.93
N GLN A 485 25.21 18.20 11.65
CA GLN A 485 26.36 18.94 11.15
C GLN A 485 27.56 18.83 12.08
N VAL A 486 28.73 18.58 11.49
CA VAL A 486 30.04 18.59 12.14
C VAL A 486 31.02 19.36 11.27
N GLY A 487 31.45 20.54 11.73
CA GLY A 487 32.36 21.41 10.97
C GLY A 487 31.81 21.73 9.58
N ASN A 488 32.59 21.38 8.55
CA ASN A 488 32.26 21.57 7.13
C ASN A 488 31.43 20.43 6.52
N PHE A 489 30.84 19.55 7.33
CA PHE A 489 30.05 18.42 6.88
C PHE A 489 28.61 18.49 7.40
N LEU A 490 27.64 18.30 6.50
CA LEU A 490 26.21 18.24 6.77
C LEU A 490 25.65 16.91 6.26
N PHE A 491 24.91 16.20 7.09
CA PHE A 491 24.06 15.08 6.72
C PHE A 491 22.59 15.50 6.79
N VAL A 492 21.81 15.18 5.76
CA VAL A 492 20.36 15.30 5.75
C VAL A 492 19.75 14.02 5.20
N GLY A 493 19.18 13.22 6.07
CA GLY A 493 18.54 11.98 5.70
C GLY A 493 17.14 12.22 5.16
N ALA A 494 16.94 13.01 4.10
CA ALA A 494 15.60 13.27 3.57
C ALA A 494 15.58 13.86 2.14
N VAL A 495 16.41 13.38 1.20
CA VAL A 495 16.61 14.06 -0.10
C VAL A 495 15.32 14.35 -0.87
N ARG A 496 14.34 13.43 -0.84
CA ARG A 496 13.05 13.60 -1.51
C ARG A 496 12.21 14.74 -0.92
N SER A 497 12.45 15.10 0.34
CA SER A 497 11.74 16.20 1.01
C SER A 497 12.04 17.57 0.42
N PHE A 498 13.06 17.67 -0.43
CA PHE A 498 13.52 18.89 -1.08
C PHE A 498 13.25 18.91 -2.58
N THR A 499 12.36 18.04 -3.08
CA THR A 499 11.81 18.15 -4.44
C THR A 499 10.60 19.11 -4.45
N PRO A 500 10.21 19.67 -5.61
CA PRO A 500 9.20 20.74 -5.69
C PRO A 500 7.90 20.48 -4.93
N TYR A 501 7.44 19.23 -4.87
CA TYR A 501 6.24 18.87 -4.13
C TYR A 501 6.44 18.91 -2.61
N PHE A 502 7.46 18.22 -2.10
CA PHE A 502 7.66 18.14 -0.65
C PHE A 502 8.29 19.39 -0.06
N ILE A 503 9.07 20.12 -0.83
CA ILE A 503 9.79 21.30 -0.35
C ILE A 503 8.84 22.46 0.02
N GLN A 504 7.62 22.43 -0.48
CA GLN A 504 6.57 23.40 -0.16
C GLN A 504 5.83 23.07 1.15
N LEU A 505 6.09 21.91 1.76
CA LEU A 505 5.47 21.50 3.02
C LEU A 505 6.30 21.99 4.21
N GLY A 506 5.62 22.55 5.22
CA GLY A 506 6.29 23.19 6.36
C GLY A 506 7.26 24.29 5.92
N ASP A 507 8.38 24.41 6.63
CA ASP A 507 9.47 25.35 6.33
C ASP A 507 10.63 24.65 5.57
N ASN A 508 10.34 23.55 4.86
CA ASN A 508 11.34 22.78 4.13
C ASN A 508 12.13 23.63 3.13
N HIS A 509 11.45 24.48 2.36
CA HIS A 509 12.11 25.40 1.43
C HIS A 509 13.05 26.36 2.15
N LYS A 510 12.63 26.87 3.31
CA LYS A 510 13.45 27.77 4.11
C LYS A 510 14.71 27.07 4.63
N PHE A 511 14.56 25.87 5.19
CA PHE A 511 15.71 25.04 5.60
C PHE A 511 16.64 24.74 4.42
N PHE A 512 16.09 24.31 3.28
CA PHE A 512 16.88 24.01 2.09
C PHE A 512 17.63 25.24 1.57
N SER A 513 16.99 26.40 1.56
CA SER A 513 17.62 27.66 1.17
C SER A 513 18.77 28.02 2.13
N ASN A 514 18.58 27.82 3.45
CA ASN A 514 19.66 28.01 4.43
C ASN A 514 20.82 27.03 4.21
N VAL A 515 20.55 25.77 3.81
CA VAL A 515 21.60 24.80 3.42
C VAL A 515 22.39 25.33 2.22
N VAL A 516 21.71 25.89 1.21
CA VAL A 516 22.37 26.47 0.03
C VAL A 516 23.18 27.72 0.40
N ASP A 517 22.68 28.57 1.31
CA ASP A 517 23.44 29.69 1.86
C ASP A 517 24.72 29.21 2.54
N TRP A 518 24.63 28.16 3.35
CA TRP A 518 25.80 27.56 3.97
C TRP A 518 26.77 27.00 2.94
N LEU A 519 26.32 26.23 1.95
CA LEU A 519 27.19 25.69 0.88
C LEU A 519 27.95 26.77 0.10
N THR A 520 27.43 27.99 0.09
CA THR A 520 27.96 29.12 -0.69
C THR A 520 28.64 30.20 0.17
N SER A 521 28.57 30.09 1.50
CA SER A 521 29.25 31.00 2.42
C SER A 521 30.77 30.76 2.39
N GLN A 522 31.53 31.84 2.44
CA GLN A 522 33.00 31.80 2.53
C GLN A 522 33.48 31.66 3.97
#